data_AF-K1ZQ88-F1
#
_entry.id   AF-K1ZQ88-F1
#
_cell.length_a   1.000
_cell.length_b   1.000
_cell.length_c   1.000
_cell.angle_alpha   90.00
_cell.angle_beta   90.00
_cell.angle_gamma   90.00
#
_symmetry.space_group_name_H-M   'P 1'
#
loop_
_entity.id
_entity.type
_entity.pdbx_description
1 polymer ?
#
loop_
_entity_poly.entity_id
_entity_poly.type
_entity_poly.pdbx_seq_one_letter_code
_entity_poly.pdbx_strand_id
1 'polypeptide(L)' 'MIKLDKGDLKVGDSVKIVDKAGNESTQEVRSMQIEHADIDIAKSKDQFGLKVTSPVKANSEVFKVK' A
#
# COMPACT_ATOMS: atom_id res chain seq x y z
N MET A 1 -1.29 -7.61 5.64
CA MET A 1 -0.39 -7.79 4.47
C MET A 1 -1.12 -7.29 3.24
N ILE A 2 -0.44 -6.56 2.37
CA ILE A 2 -0.99 -6.06 1.10
C ILE A 2 -0.42 -6.92 -0.02
N LYS A 3 -1.24 -7.24 -1.01
CA LYS A 3 -0.81 -7.93 -2.24
C LYS A 3 -0.95 -6.97 -3.41
N LEU A 4 0.12 -6.76 -4.17
CA LEU A 4 0.05 -5.92 -5.37
C LEU A 4 -0.44 -6.78 -6.54
N ASP A 5 -1.59 -6.47 -7.13
CA ASP A 5 -2.04 -7.25 -8.29
C ASP A 5 -1.31 -6.84 -9.58
N LYS A 6 -1.10 -5.54 -9.80
CA LYS A 6 -0.46 -5.00 -11.02
C LYS A 6 0.38 -3.77 -10.72
N GLY A 7 1.40 -3.54 -11.54
CA GLY A 7 2.29 -2.39 -11.45
C GLY A 7 3.42 -2.57 -10.44
N ASP A 8 3.95 -1.44 -9.99
CA ASP A 8 4.95 -1.31 -8.95
C ASP A 8 4.57 -0.16 -8.01
N LEU A 9 5.00 -0.27 -6.75
CA LEU A 9 4.82 0.75 -5.74
C LEU A 9 6.18 1.04 -5.11
N LYS A 10 6.59 2.30 -5.06
CA LYS A 10 7.85 2.72 -4.42
C LYS A 10 7.61 3.63 -3.23
N VAL A 11 8.61 3.70 -2.35
CA VAL A 11 8.67 4.71 -1.30
C VAL A 11 8.67 6.11 -1.94
N GLY A 12 7.83 7.00 -1.41
CA GLY A 12 7.56 8.33 -1.95
C GLY A 12 6.35 8.40 -2.89
N ASP A 13 5.79 7.27 -3.33
CA ASP A 13 4.53 7.27 -4.10
C ASP A 13 3.33 7.65 -3.21
N SER A 14 2.27 8.15 -3.84
CA SER A 14 1.01 8.42 -3.15
C SER A 14 0.00 7.31 -3.45
N VAL A 15 -0.56 6.72 -2.40
CA VAL A 15 -1.60 5.69 -2.50
C VAL A 15 -2.92 6.21 -1.94
N LYS A 16 -4.00 5.85 -2.62
CA LYS A 16 -5.38 6.04 -2.17
C LYS A 16 -5.94 4.68 -1.77
N ILE A 17 -6.40 4.60 -0.54
CA ILE A 17 -6.99 3.42 0.07
C ILE A 17 -8.48 3.67 0.17
N VAL A 18 -9.29 2.78 -0.41
CA VAL A 18 -10.75 2.88 -0.39
C VAL A 18 -11.31 1.66 0.31
N ASP A 19 -12.07 1.88 1.38
CA ASP A 19 -12.75 0.80 2.09
C ASP A 19 -14.12 0.49 1.44
N LYS A 20 -14.69 -0.67 1.79
CA LYS A 20 -16.02 -1.07 1.31
C LYS A 20 -17.18 -0.18 1.81
N ALA A 21 -16.94 0.66 2.81
CA ALA A 21 -17.94 1.60 3.33
C ALA A 21 -17.89 2.96 2.62
N GLY A 22 -16.98 3.14 1.65
CA GLY A 22 -16.81 4.39 0.89
C GLY A 22 -15.90 5.40 1.57
N ASN A 23 -15.18 5.03 2.63
CA ASN A 23 -14.15 5.88 3.20
C ASN A 23 -12.89 5.81 2.34
N GLU A 24 -12.38 6.98 1.99
CA GLU A 24 -11.16 7.13 1.20
C GLU A 24 -10.06 7.73 2.08
N SER A 25 -8.86 7.18 2.00
CA SER A 25 -7.68 7.67 2.71
C SER A 25 -6.51 7.75 1.76
N THR A 26 -5.97 8.94 1.59
CA THR A 26 -4.78 9.16 0.77
C THR A 26 -3.58 9.32 1.68
N GLN A 27 -2.50 8.60 1.39
CA GLN A 27 -1.24 8.73 2.12
C GLN A 27 -0.04 8.52 1.19
N GLU A 28 1.10 9.08 1.61
CA GLU A 28 2.39 8.81 1.00
C GLU A 28 2.99 7.52 1.56
N VAL A 29 3.64 6.74 0.70
CA VAL A 29 4.37 5.53 1.08
C VAL A 29 5.68 5.96 1.72
N ARG A 30 5.77 5.89 3.05
CA ARG A 30 7.01 6.22 3.79
C ARG A 30 7.89 5.03 4.10
N SER A 31 7.32 3.83 4.18
CA SER A 31 8.06 2.61 4.55
C SER A 31 7.27 1.37 4.14
N MET A 32 7.97 0.43 3.51
CA MET A 32 7.47 -0.88 3.10
C MET A 32 8.44 -1.98 3.52
N GLN A 33 7.90 -3.17 3.80
CA GLN A 33 8.68 -4.31 4.27
C GLN A 33 8.22 -5.62 3.64
N ILE A 34 9.16 -6.49 3.27
CA ILE A 34 8.90 -7.88 2.83
C ILE A 34 9.79 -8.79 3.69
N GLU A 35 9.20 -9.82 4.32
CA GLU A 35 9.95 -10.81 5.11
C GLU A 35 10.96 -10.21 6.12
N HIS A 36 10.55 -9.18 6.87
CA HIS A 36 11.39 -8.42 7.82
C HIS A 36 12.53 -7.59 7.21
N ALA A 37 12.60 -7.46 5.88
CA ALA A 37 13.50 -6.54 5.20
C ALA A 37 12.76 -5.28 4.73
N ASP A 38 13.35 -4.11 4.97
CA ASP A 38 12.87 -2.86 4.38
C ASP A 38 13.12 -2.86 2.86
N ILE A 39 12.12 -2.43 2.11
CA ILE A 39 12.18 -2.38 0.64
C ILE A 39 11.77 -0.99 0.13
N ASP A 40 12.47 -0.52 -0.89
CA ASP A 40 12.16 0.75 -1.55
C ASP A 40 11.09 0.59 -2.63
N ILE A 41 10.94 -0.61 -3.21
CA ILE A 41 9.99 -0.92 -4.29
C ILE A 41 9.37 -2.30 -4.10
N ALA A 42 8.04 -2.36 -4.19
CA ALA A 42 7.25 -3.58 -4.26
C ALA A 42 6.78 -3.80 -5.70
N LYS A 43 6.90 -5.02 -6.21
CA LYS A 43 6.49 -5.38 -7.56
C LYS A 43 5.13 -6.08 -7.56
N SER A 44 4.51 -6.17 -8.74
CA SER A 44 3.32 -6.99 -8.93
C SER A 44 3.55 -8.42 -8.44
N LYS A 45 2.55 -8.94 -7.74
CA LYS A 45 2.50 -10.22 -7.03
C LYS A 45 3.23 -10.27 -5.70
N ASP A 46 3.99 -9.25 -5.33
CA ASP A 46 4.64 -9.22 -4.02
C ASP A 46 3.61 -9.03 -2.90
N GLN A 47 3.90 -9.68 -1.77
CA GLN A 47 3.20 -9.49 -0.52
C GLN A 47 4.09 -8.69 0.43
N PHE A 48 3.65 -7.48 0.76
CA PHE A 48 4.43 -6.56 1.59
C PHE A 48 3.59 -5.96 2.72
N GLY A 49 4.27 -5.54 3.77
CA GLY A 49 3.75 -4.65 4.80
C GLY A 49 3.95 -3.21 4.36
N LEU A 50 2.92 -2.37 4.55
CA LEU A 50 2.98 -0.93 4.36
C LEU A 50 2.66 -0.26 5.70
N LYS A 51 3.46 0.72 6.09
CA LYS A 51 3.14 1.54 7.25
C LYS A 51 2.00 2.50 6.91
N VAL A 52 0.85 2.29 7.53
CA VAL A 52 -0.33 3.15 7.37
C VAL A 52 -0.38 4.19 8.48
N THR A 53 -0.79 5.42 8.16
CA THR A 53 -0.96 6.51 9.15
C THR A 53 -2.36 6.54 9.73
N SER A 54 -3.32 5.93 9.05
CA SER A 54 -4.72 5.88 9.43
C SER A 54 -5.18 4.42 9.54
N PRO A 55 -6.22 4.13 10.34
CA PRO A 55 -6.79 2.79 10.42
C PRO A 55 -7.34 2.35 9.06
N VAL A 56 -6.86 1.21 8.57
CA VAL A 56 -7.30 0.60 7.31
C VAL A 56 -8.03 -0.70 7.60
N LYS A 57 -9.17 -0.92 6.94
CA LYS A 57 -9.95 -2.16 7.09
C LYS A 57 -9.40 -3.27 6.18
N ALA A 58 -9.59 -4.51 6.61
CA ALA A 58 -9.32 -5.67 5.78
C ALA A 58 -10.17 -5.63 4.50
N ASN A 59 -9.61 -6.09 3.38
CA ASN A 59 -10.22 -6.04 2.04
C ASN A 59 -10.45 -4.62 1.47
N SER A 60 -9.70 -3.63 1.94
CA SER A 60 -9.67 -2.31 1.28
C SER A 60 -8.89 -2.38 -0.03
N GLU A 61 -9.34 -1.62 -1.02
CA GLU A 61 -8.65 -1.51 -2.31
C GLU A 61 -7.60 -0.39 -2.24
N VAL A 62 -6.44 -0.62 -2.84
CA VAL A 62 -5.32 0.33 -2.84
C VAL A 62 -4.98 0.71 -4.26
N PHE A 63 -5.00 2.00 -4.55
CA PHE A 63 -4.72 2.56 -5.87
C PHE A 63 -3.53 3.52 -5.77
N LYS A 64 -2.53 3.33 -6.64
CA LYS A 64 -1.46 4.32 -6.82
C LYS A 64 -2.03 5.54 -7.54
N VAL A 65 -1.79 6.71 -7.00
CA VAL A 65 -2.28 8.00 -7.53
C VAL A 65 -1.16 8.78 -8.21
N LYS A 66 0.09 8.58 -7.77
CA LYS A 66 1.28 9.22 -8.32
C LYS A 66 2.49 8.31 -8.20
#